data_AF-A0A1I0QAW0-F1
#
_entry.id   AF-A0A1I0QAW0-F1
#
_cell.length_a   1.000
_cell.length_b   1.000
_cell.length_c   1.000
_cell.angle_alpha   90.00
_cell.angle_beta   90.00
_cell.angle_gamma   90.00
#
_symmetry.space_group_name_H-M   'P 1'
#
loop_
_entity.id
_entity.type
_entity.pdbx_description
1 polymer ?
#
loop_
_entity_poly.entity_id
_entity_poly.type
_entity_poly.pdbx_seq_one_letter_code
_entity_poly.pdbx_strand_id
1 'polypeptide(L)'
;MVSGHPGLGGNRDRDQAASASASTATTWRVTRREALAALGGAGLASAVGAPDATTARADAARRRRNVVRVRIYPGVVPLHARLRYGVDGLDDLRGAWPDPLADAMAAVENALEQVLTYARERGRLEALEIRVERGDQIRFPAMEMPLSSEAVLPSLETLLGRFRERLRARDALTGRTSHVLLHWSPLNYRVGYGGTLSPHSLVGDESDGSDGDAQTVANVGATEVWDSRAVTRNVAIHETIHTFLADDVVAEIGDAVCDHELGTAVRTDDDTLRISPIATAYAGPDRLGGGTRFQGTGCYDRERFVRHDGVDGIKNWTYTTELSEATREGVARTLERQFEA
;
A
#
# COMPACT_ATOMS: atom_id res chain seq x y z
N MET A 1 29.33 -39.98 56.18
CA MET A 1 28.12 -39.19 56.47
C MET A 1 27.35 -39.07 55.16
N VAL A 2 26.55 -40.04 54.71
CA VAL A 2 25.27 -40.59 55.22
C VAL A 2 24.15 -39.54 55.26
N SER A 3 23.48 -39.42 54.11
CA SER A 3 22.01 -39.39 53.83
C SER A 3 21.01 -38.73 54.79
N GLY A 4 20.03 -38.03 54.20
CA GLY A 4 18.76 -37.66 54.85
C GLY A 4 17.69 -37.08 53.89
N HIS A 5 16.93 -37.96 53.25
CA HIS A 5 15.51 -37.78 52.89
C HIS A 5 14.77 -38.91 53.61
N PRO A 6 13.50 -38.78 54.07
CA PRO A 6 12.35 -38.57 53.17
C PRO A 6 11.11 -37.86 53.80
N GLY A 7 10.06 -37.65 52.99
CA GLY A 7 8.72 -37.32 53.49
C GLY A 7 7.70 -37.12 52.36
N LEU A 8 7.00 -38.20 51.98
CA LEU A 8 5.88 -38.26 51.02
C LEU A 8 4.53 -38.21 51.76
N GLY A 9 3.50 -37.66 51.09
CA GLY A 9 2.07 -37.90 51.33
C GLY A 9 1.25 -36.61 51.43
N GLY A 10 0.13 -36.39 50.71
CA GLY A 10 -0.60 -37.17 49.72
C GLY A 10 -1.99 -36.56 49.49
N ASN A 11 -2.47 -36.64 48.24
CA ASN A 11 -3.87 -36.66 47.76
C ASN A 11 -4.78 -35.41 47.91
N ARG A 12 -5.23 -34.82 46.78
CA ARG A 12 -6.51 -35.05 46.04
C ARG A 12 -7.71 -34.46 46.79
N ASP A 13 -8.69 -33.77 46.22
CA ASP A 13 -9.16 -33.53 44.85
C ASP A 13 -10.36 -32.55 44.98
N ARG A 14 -10.71 -31.87 43.87
CA ARG A 14 -12.02 -31.21 43.57
C ARG A 14 -12.37 -29.91 44.31
N ASP A 15 -13.03 -28.93 43.70
CA ASP A 15 -13.39 -28.60 42.32
C ASP A 15 -14.04 -27.20 42.35
N GLN A 16 -14.08 -26.56 41.19
CA GLN A 16 -15.05 -25.54 40.74
C GLN A 16 -14.88 -24.05 41.08
N ALA A 17 -14.49 -23.34 40.00
CA ALA A 17 -15.32 -22.36 39.27
C ALA A 17 -15.30 -20.88 39.70
N ALA A 18 -14.54 -20.09 38.91
CA ALA A 18 -15.00 -18.90 38.16
C ALA A 18 -13.79 -18.40 37.33
N SER A 19 -13.70 -18.66 36.01
CA SER A 19 -14.18 -17.81 34.89
C SER A 19 -13.89 -16.30 35.07
N ALA A 20 -13.36 -15.52 34.14
CA ALA A 20 -12.90 -15.69 32.76
C ALA A 20 -12.31 -14.34 32.30
N SER A 21 -11.26 -14.34 31.45
CA SER A 21 -11.16 -13.47 30.25
C SER A 21 -9.82 -13.68 29.54
N ALA A 22 -9.61 -14.88 29.00
CA ALA A 22 -8.67 -15.05 27.90
C ALA A 22 -9.38 -14.61 26.62
N SER A 23 -9.03 -13.44 26.08
CA SER A 23 -9.49 -13.03 24.75
C SER A 23 -8.61 -13.70 23.69
N THR A 24 -9.05 -14.86 23.25
CA THR A 24 -8.67 -15.50 21.98
C THR A 24 -9.20 -14.67 20.81
N ALA A 25 -8.36 -13.88 20.15
CA ALA A 25 -8.68 -13.35 18.83
C ALA A 25 -8.56 -14.50 17.81
N THR A 26 -9.70 -14.87 17.25
CA THR A 26 -9.92 -16.12 16.53
C THR A 26 -9.68 -15.93 15.03
N THR A 27 -8.98 -16.91 14.48
CA THR A 27 -8.98 -17.46 13.13
C THR A 27 -10.20 -17.13 12.24
N TRP A 28 -9.89 -16.79 10.99
CA TRP A 28 -10.81 -16.44 9.90
C TRP A 28 -11.89 -17.51 9.63
N ARG A 29 -13.15 -17.06 9.55
CA ARG A 29 -14.26 -17.78 8.90
C ARG A 29 -14.92 -16.85 7.89
N VAL A 30 -14.86 -17.26 6.62
CA VAL A 30 -15.54 -16.63 5.47
C VAL A 30 -16.99 -17.13 5.43
N THR A 31 -17.95 -16.22 5.25
CA THR A 31 -19.34 -16.59 4.90
C THR A 31 -19.88 -15.76 3.74
N ARG A 32 -20.02 -16.43 2.60
CA ARG A 32 -20.99 -16.30 1.49
C ARG A 32 -22.04 -15.18 1.60
N ARG A 33 -21.85 -14.08 0.86
CA ARG A 33 -22.94 -13.18 0.39
C ARG A 33 -22.54 -12.49 -0.93
N GLU A 34 -22.60 -13.26 -2.01
CA GLU A 34 -23.06 -12.76 -3.30
C GLU A 34 -24.53 -13.16 -3.44
N ALA A 35 -25.41 -12.19 -3.73
CA ALA A 35 -26.55 -12.37 -4.62
C ALA A 35 -27.41 -11.09 -4.68
N LEU A 36 -27.47 -10.50 -5.88
CA LEU A 36 -28.62 -9.83 -6.49
C LEU A 36 -29.04 -8.43 -5.99
N ALA A 37 -28.74 -7.43 -6.81
CA ALA A 37 -29.77 -6.51 -7.33
C ALA A 37 -29.24 -5.74 -8.56
N ALA A 38 -29.17 -6.44 -9.70
CA ALA A 38 -29.46 -5.80 -10.98
C ALA A 38 -30.99 -5.77 -11.12
N LEU A 39 -31.61 -4.62 -10.86
CA LEU A 39 -32.98 -4.32 -11.27
C LEU A 39 -33.00 -2.90 -11.84
N GLY A 40 -33.53 -2.80 -13.04
CA GLY A 40 -33.63 -1.57 -13.81
C GLY A 40 -34.41 -0.46 -13.10
N GLY A 41 -34.02 0.76 -13.43
CA GLY A 41 -34.71 1.98 -13.04
C GLY A 41 -34.59 3.02 -14.15
N ALA A 42 -35.14 2.71 -15.32
CA ALA A 42 -35.48 3.74 -16.29
C ALA A 42 -36.82 4.38 -15.88
N GLY A 43 -36.79 5.68 -15.57
CA GLY A 43 -37.94 6.60 -15.66
C GLY A 43 -38.98 6.53 -14.55
N LEU A 44 -39.01 7.57 -13.71
CA LEU A 44 -40.07 8.60 -13.73
C LEU A 44 -39.76 9.65 -12.66
N ALA A 45 -39.44 10.87 -13.11
CA ALA A 45 -39.38 12.06 -12.27
C ALA A 45 -40.75 12.73 -12.24
N SER A 46 -41.19 13.14 -11.05
CA SER A 46 -42.12 14.25 -10.80
C SER A 46 -41.95 14.64 -9.32
N ALA A 47 -41.13 15.62 -8.99
CA ALA A 47 -41.38 17.07 -9.02
C ALA A 47 -41.77 17.61 -7.63
N VAL A 48 -40.75 17.84 -6.79
CA VAL A 48 -40.79 18.88 -5.74
C VAL A 48 -39.46 19.61 -5.80
N GLY A 49 -39.50 20.85 -6.29
CA GLY A 49 -38.37 21.79 -6.33
C GLY A 49 -37.27 21.39 -7.31
N ALA A 50 -37.28 21.96 -8.52
CA ALA A 50 -36.09 21.93 -9.37
C ALA A 50 -34.97 22.68 -8.64
N PRO A 51 -33.87 22.03 -8.19
CA PRO A 51 -32.68 22.76 -7.84
C PRO A 51 -32.19 23.43 -9.12
N ASP A 52 -31.81 24.70 -9.03
CA ASP A 52 -31.20 25.44 -10.13
C ASP A 52 -30.17 24.54 -10.84
N ALA A 53 -30.29 24.38 -12.15
CA ALA A 53 -29.35 23.54 -12.90
C ALA A 53 -27.89 24.00 -12.69
N THR A 54 -27.72 25.28 -12.34
CA THR A 54 -26.46 25.90 -11.93
C THR A 54 -25.96 25.39 -10.57
N THR A 55 -26.82 25.24 -9.56
CA THR A 55 -26.43 24.70 -8.24
C THR A 55 -26.18 23.20 -8.30
N ALA A 56 -26.99 22.44 -9.04
CA ALA A 56 -26.75 21.01 -9.25
C ALA A 56 -25.43 20.75 -10.00
N ARG A 57 -25.08 21.59 -10.98
CA ARG A 57 -23.82 21.52 -11.72
C ARG A 57 -22.63 22.01 -10.90
N ALA A 58 -22.80 23.04 -10.08
CA ALA A 58 -21.79 23.49 -9.12
C ALA A 58 -21.54 22.45 -8.02
N ASP A 59 -22.58 21.80 -7.50
CA ASP A 59 -22.47 20.70 -6.53
C ASP A 59 -21.83 19.46 -7.15
N ALA A 60 -22.16 19.12 -8.40
CA ALA A 60 -21.50 18.04 -9.12
C ALA A 60 -20.02 18.36 -9.40
N ALA A 61 -19.69 19.61 -9.73
CA ALA A 61 -18.31 20.07 -9.92
C ALA A 61 -17.53 20.09 -8.59
N ARG A 62 -18.16 20.53 -7.49
CA ARG A 62 -17.59 20.52 -6.14
C ARG A 62 -17.39 19.09 -5.63
N ARG A 63 -18.35 18.20 -5.82
CA ARG A 63 -18.20 16.75 -5.53
C ARG A 63 -17.09 16.12 -6.37
N ARG A 64 -16.88 16.54 -7.62
CA ARG A 64 -15.76 16.06 -8.44
C ARG A 64 -14.40 16.57 -7.96
N ARG A 65 -14.34 17.77 -7.36
CA ARG A 65 -13.12 18.30 -6.73
C ARG A 65 -12.79 17.53 -5.44
N ASN A 66 -13.78 17.09 -4.69
CA ASN A 66 -13.56 16.42 -3.42
C ASN A 66 -13.25 14.91 -3.53
N VAL A 67 -13.11 14.37 -4.74
CA VAL A 67 -12.78 12.96 -4.94
C VAL A 67 -11.35 12.85 -5.49
N VAL A 68 -10.50 12.16 -4.74
CA VAL A 68 -9.18 11.71 -5.17
C VAL A 68 -9.28 10.24 -5.55
N ARG A 69 -8.71 9.86 -6.70
CA ARG A 69 -8.74 8.46 -7.15
C ARG A 69 -7.39 7.80 -6.95
N VAL A 70 -7.42 6.53 -6.59
CA VAL A 70 -6.25 5.64 -6.63
C VAL A 70 -6.60 4.49 -7.54
N ARG A 71 -6.04 4.47 -8.75
CA ARG A 71 -6.27 3.41 -9.72
C ARG A 71 -5.13 2.41 -9.68
N ILE A 72 -5.41 1.17 -9.31
CA ILE A 72 -4.42 0.11 -9.20
C ILE A 72 -4.51 -0.81 -10.41
N TYR A 73 -3.41 -0.99 -11.12
CA TYR A 73 -3.34 -1.75 -12.36
C TYR A 73 -2.48 -3.00 -12.16
N PRO A 74 -2.94 -4.18 -12.60
CA PRO A 74 -2.12 -5.37 -12.55
C PRO A 74 -1.20 -5.38 -13.77
N GLY A 75 0.08 -5.66 -13.54
CA GLY A 75 1.02 -5.96 -14.60
C GLY A 75 0.77 -7.33 -15.24
N VAL A 76 1.70 -7.75 -16.10
CA VAL A 76 1.69 -9.12 -16.63
C VAL A 76 2.16 -10.08 -15.55
N VAL A 77 1.28 -10.99 -15.13
CA VAL A 77 1.63 -12.07 -14.20
C VAL A 77 2.04 -13.30 -15.02
N PRO A 78 3.24 -13.85 -14.83
CA PRO A 78 3.71 -15.00 -15.59
C PRO A 78 2.91 -16.26 -15.24
N LEU A 79 2.80 -17.20 -16.19
CA LEU A 79 1.96 -18.40 -16.05
C LEU A 79 2.27 -19.21 -14.77
N HIS A 80 3.55 -19.39 -14.44
CA HIS A 80 3.94 -20.13 -13.23
C HIS A 80 3.39 -19.50 -11.94
N ALA A 81 3.36 -18.16 -11.86
CA ALA A 81 2.79 -17.46 -10.72
C ALA A 81 1.26 -17.60 -10.72
N ARG A 82 0.61 -17.48 -11.87
CA ARG A 82 -0.85 -17.68 -11.99
C ARG A 82 -1.28 -19.07 -11.52
N LEU A 83 -0.55 -20.10 -11.95
CA LEU A 83 -0.78 -21.48 -11.52
C LEU A 83 -0.55 -21.66 -10.02
N ARG A 84 0.53 -21.06 -9.47
CA ARG A 84 0.82 -21.12 -8.04
C ARG A 84 -0.28 -20.49 -7.17
N TYR A 85 -0.91 -19.43 -7.65
CA TYR A 85 -1.95 -18.68 -6.94
C TYR A 85 -3.36 -18.92 -7.49
N GLY A 86 -3.58 -20.01 -8.23
CA GLY A 86 -4.92 -20.52 -8.56
C GLY A 86 -5.78 -19.63 -9.47
N VAL A 87 -5.18 -18.85 -10.38
CA VAL A 87 -5.95 -18.07 -11.38
C VAL A 87 -6.00 -18.84 -12.70
N ASP A 88 -7.16 -19.42 -12.99
CA ASP A 88 -7.40 -20.21 -14.19
C ASP A 88 -7.53 -19.34 -15.45
N GLY A 89 -6.94 -19.77 -16.57
CA GLY A 89 -7.08 -19.10 -17.88
C GLY A 89 -5.97 -18.10 -18.22
N LEU A 90 -5.88 -17.69 -19.49
CA LEU A 90 -4.84 -16.78 -20.03
C LEU A 90 -5.21 -15.29 -19.95
N ASP A 91 -6.49 -14.94 -19.77
CA ASP A 91 -7.00 -13.55 -19.80
C ASP A 91 -7.73 -13.12 -18.51
N ASP A 92 -7.68 -13.93 -17.45
CA ASP A 92 -8.62 -13.83 -16.32
C ASP A 92 -8.38 -12.69 -15.30
N LEU A 93 -7.36 -11.85 -15.51
CA LEU A 93 -7.12 -10.67 -14.66
C LEU A 93 -8.19 -9.59 -14.81
N ARG A 94 -9.16 -9.75 -15.72
CA ARG A 94 -10.38 -8.93 -15.79
C ARG A 94 -11.41 -9.31 -14.72
N GLY A 95 -11.45 -10.57 -14.30
CA GLY A 95 -12.41 -11.09 -13.31
C GLY A 95 -11.79 -11.25 -11.92
N ALA A 96 -10.72 -12.04 -11.82
CA ALA A 96 -10.05 -12.34 -10.55
C ALA A 96 -8.55 -12.00 -10.62
N TRP A 97 -8.05 -11.33 -9.59
CA TRP A 97 -6.62 -11.13 -9.42
C TRP A 97 -6.02 -12.25 -8.57
N PRO A 98 -4.77 -12.68 -8.86
CA PRO A 98 -4.03 -13.53 -7.95
C PRO A 98 -4.02 -12.92 -6.55
N ASP A 99 -4.10 -13.76 -5.51
CA ASP A 99 -4.07 -13.34 -4.11
C ASP A 99 -3.01 -12.27 -3.79
N PRO A 100 -1.76 -12.32 -4.32
CA PRO A 100 -0.80 -11.24 -4.08
C PRO A 100 -1.27 -9.86 -4.49
N LEU A 101 -1.89 -9.75 -5.66
CA LEU A 101 -2.35 -8.47 -6.19
C LEU A 101 -3.61 -8.00 -5.46
N ALA A 102 -4.51 -8.93 -5.15
CA ALA A 102 -5.74 -8.65 -4.39
C ALA A 102 -5.43 -8.18 -2.97
N ASP A 103 -4.54 -8.89 -2.27
CA ASP A 103 -4.07 -8.50 -0.93
C ASP A 103 -3.35 -7.15 -0.94
N ALA A 104 -2.53 -6.87 -1.95
CA ALA A 104 -1.85 -5.59 -2.11
C ALA A 104 -2.86 -4.43 -2.29
N MET A 105 -3.87 -4.60 -3.15
CA MET A 105 -4.92 -3.60 -3.35
C MET A 105 -5.75 -3.38 -2.09
N ALA A 106 -6.17 -4.45 -1.42
CA ALA A 106 -6.92 -4.34 -0.17
C ALA A 106 -6.10 -3.66 0.94
N ALA A 107 -4.80 -3.92 0.99
CA ALA A 107 -3.89 -3.26 1.93
C ALA A 107 -3.78 -1.74 1.66
N VAL A 108 -3.69 -1.34 0.39
CA VAL A 108 -3.71 0.08 0.00
C VAL A 108 -5.03 0.76 0.37
N GLU A 109 -6.16 0.11 0.09
CA GLU A 109 -7.50 0.62 0.45
C GLU A 109 -7.62 0.86 1.96
N ASN A 110 -7.28 -0.15 2.77
CA ASN A 110 -7.31 -0.04 4.22
C ASN A 110 -6.33 1.04 4.74
N ALA A 111 -5.17 1.22 4.11
CA ALA A 111 -4.22 2.26 4.52
C ALA A 111 -4.75 3.68 4.25
N LEU A 112 -5.41 3.89 3.11
CA LEU A 112 -6.03 5.19 2.78
C LEU A 112 -7.26 5.46 3.67
N GLU A 113 -8.01 4.44 4.05
CA GLU A 113 -9.07 4.56 5.05
C GLU A 113 -8.55 4.98 6.43
N GLN A 114 -7.38 4.46 6.86
CA GLN A 114 -6.73 4.89 8.10
C GLN A 114 -6.39 6.38 8.08
N VAL A 115 -5.94 6.93 6.94
CA VAL A 115 -5.66 8.37 6.79
C VAL A 115 -6.94 9.19 6.90
N LEU A 116 -8.00 8.82 6.18
CA LEU A 116 -9.28 9.54 6.22
C LEU A 116 -9.92 9.49 7.61
N THR A 117 -9.85 8.34 8.27
CA THR A 117 -10.33 8.18 9.64
C THR A 117 -9.56 9.10 10.59
N TYR A 118 -8.23 9.09 10.51
CA TYR A 118 -7.36 9.96 11.31
C TYR A 118 -7.65 11.45 11.10
N ALA A 119 -7.88 11.88 9.86
CA ALA A 119 -8.20 13.27 9.53
C ALA A 119 -9.56 13.70 10.10
N ARG A 120 -10.60 12.87 9.91
CA ARG A 120 -11.96 13.13 10.41
C ARG A 120 -12.04 13.17 11.93
N GLU A 121 -11.31 12.29 12.62
CA GLU A 121 -11.19 12.34 14.09
C GLU A 121 -10.63 13.68 14.59
N ARG A 122 -9.94 14.43 13.72
CA ARG A 122 -9.36 15.75 13.99
C ARG A 122 -10.14 16.90 13.32
N GLY A 123 -11.31 16.63 12.73
CA GLY A 123 -12.14 17.64 12.07
C GLY A 123 -11.57 18.16 10.74
N ARG A 124 -10.76 17.35 10.05
CA ARG A 124 -10.04 17.71 8.82
C ARG A 124 -10.53 16.85 7.65
N LEU A 125 -10.46 17.36 6.42
CA LEU A 125 -10.81 16.62 5.20
C LEU A 125 -12.22 16.01 5.20
N GLU A 126 -13.18 16.63 5.90
CA GLU A 126 -14.52 16.09 6.14
C GLU A 126 -15.29 15.77 4.85
N ALA A 127 -15.07 16.57 3.81
CA ALA A 127 -15.73 16.42 2.54
C ALA A 127 -14.92 15.59 1.53
N LEU A 128 -13.67 15.23 1.84
CA LEU A 128 -12.78 14.51 0.94
C LEU A 128 -13.12 13.01 0.92
N GLU A 129 -13.21 12.45 -0.29
CA GLU A 129 -13.32 11.03 -0.54
C GLU A 129 -12.08 10.54 -1.29
N ILE A 130 -11.51 9.43 -0.86
CA ILE A 130 -10.51 8.68 -1.62
C ILE A 130 -11.16 7.40 -2.13
N ARG A 131 -11.10 7.17 -3.44
CA ARG A 131 -11.66 5.97 -4.07
C ARG A 131 -10.56 5.11 -4.66
N VAL A 132 -10.44 3.89 -4.16
CA VAL A 132 -9.55 2.88 -4.76
C VAL A 132 -10.31 2.13 -5.84
N GLU A 133 -9.80 2.20 -7.06
CA GLU A 133 -10.42 1.65 -8.25
C GLU A 133 -9.51 0.59 -8.88
N ARG A 134 -10.12 -0.51 -9.33
CA ARG A 134 -9.42 -1.54 -10.11
C ARG A 134 -9.22 -1.07 -11.54
N GLY A 135 -7.98 -1.05 -12.00
CA GLY A 135 -7.59 -0.76 -13.37
C GLY A 135 -7.43 -2.01 -14.24
N ASP A 136 -7.55 -1.82 -15.55
CA ASP A 136 -7.31 -2.87 -16.55
C ASP A 136 -5.83 -3.24 -16.64
N GLN A 137 -5.55 -4.53 -16.89
CA GLN A 137 -4.18 -5.02 -17.04
C GLN A 137 -3.32 -4.15 -17.96
N ILE A 138 -2.14 -3.78 -17.48
CA ILE A 138 -1.14 -3.07 -18.26
C ILE A 138 -0.20 -4.10 -18.88
N ARG A 139 -0.18 -4.13 -20.21
CA ARG A 139 0.75 -4.93 -21.01
C ARG A 139 1.67 -3.98 -21.76
N PHE A 140 2.97 -4.23 -21.70
CA PHE A 140 3.96 -3.59 -22.56
C PHE A 140 4.26 -4.56 -23.70
N PRO A 141 3.76 -4.32 -24.93
CA PRO A 141 4.13 -5.13 -26.07
C PRO A 141 5.65 -5.07 -26.24
N ALA A 142 6.22 -6.18 -26.71
CA ALA A 142 7.59 -6.17 -27.19
C ALA A 142 7.68 -5.12 -28.30
N MET A 143 8.42 -4.04 -28.07
CA MET A 143 8.64 -3.04 -29.11
C MET A 143 9.37 -3.69 -30.28
N GLU A 144 9.11 -3.20 -31.50
CA GLU A 144 9.92 -3.43 -32.71
C GLU A 144 11.32 -2.76 -32.61
N MET A 145 11.88 -2.71 -31.41
CA MET A 145 13.19 -2.14 -31.10
C MET A 145 14.22 -3.27 -30.99
N PRO A 146 15.48 -3.03 -31.39
CA PRO A 146 16.54 -4.03 -31.27
C PRO A 146 16.68 -4.52 -29.82
N LEU A 147 17.03 -5.79 -29.64
CA LEU A 147 17.27 -6.46 -28.36
C LEU A 147 18.20 -5.61 -27.48
N SER A 148 17.61 -4.83 -26.58
CA SER A 148 18.31 -4.00 -25.60
C SER A 148 18.02 -4.50 -24.20
N SER A 149 18.89 -4.18 -23.23
CA SER A 149 18.66 -4.49 -21.82
C SER A 149 17.33 -3.90 -21.32
N GLU A 150 16.91 -2.74 -21.82
CA GLU A 150 15.61 -2.11 -21.51
C GLU A 150 14.38 -2.86 -22.06
N ALA A 151 14.57 -3.82 -22.97
CA ALA A 151 13.48 -4.66 -23.45
C ALA A 151 13.17 -5.81 -22.47
N VAL A 152 14.19 -6.30 -21.75
CA VAL A 152 14.09 -7.47 -20.87
C VAL A 152 14.10 -7.08 -19.38
N LEU A 153 14.92 -6.10 -19.02
CA LEU A 153 15.16 -5.64 -17.65
C LEU A 153 15.06 -4.10 -17.60
N PRO A 154 13.85 -3.53 -17.77
CA PRO A 154 13.68 -2.08 -17.84
C PRO A 154 14.07 -1.42 -16.52
N SER A 155 14.67 -0.23 -16.61
CA SER A 155 14.81 0.68 -15.46
C SER A 155 13.43 1.11 -14.92
N LEU A 156 13.40 1.57 -13.67
CA LEU A 156 12.19 2.19 -13.08
C LEU A 156 11.68 3.35 -13.96
N GLU A 157 12.58 4.23 -14.41
CA GLU A 157 12.25 5.36 -15.29
C GLU A 157 11.59 4.89 -16.60
N THR A 158 12.17 3.90 -17.27
CA THR A 158 11.59 3.33 -18.51
C THR A 158 10.22 2.69 -18.24
N LEU A 159 10.05 2.01 -17.12
CA LEU A 159 8.79 1.38 -16.75
C LEU A 159 7.69 2.42 -16.48
N LEU A 160 7.99 3.46 -15.70
CA LEU A 160 7.08 4.57 -15.42
C LEU A 160 6.72 5.33 -16.70
N GLY A 161 7.70 5.62 -17.57
CA GLY A 161 7.47 6.27 -18.86
C GLY A 161 6.50 5.49 -19.74
N ARG A 162 6.74 4.17 -19.92
CA ARG A 162 5.83 3.30 -20.67
C ARG A 162 4.45 3.18 -20.01
N PHE A 163 4.40 3.16 -18.68
CA PHE A 163 3.13 3.11 -17.96
C PHE A 163 2.31 4.39 -18.22
N ARG A 164 2.94 5.57 -18.17
CA ARG A 164 2.31 6.85 -18.52
C ARG A 164 1.77 6.85 -19.95
N GLU A 165 2.55 6.38 -20.92
CA GLU A 165 2.11 6.27 -22.32
C GLU A 165 0.86 5.38 -22.44
N ARG A 166 0.80 4.29 -21.67
CA ARG A 166 -0.37 3.41 -21.64
C ARG A 166 -1.60 4.08 -21.02
N LEU A 167 -1.41 4.86 -19.97
CA LEU A 167 -2.49 5.64 -19.36
C LEU A 167 -3.00 6.71 -20.33
N ARG A 168 -2.11 7.44 -21.01
CA ARG A 168 -2.45 8.43 -22.05
C ARG A 168 -3.21 7.79 -23.21
N ALA A 169 -2.72 6.66 -23.74
CA ALA A 169 -3.37 5.96 -24.84
C ALA A 169 -4.78 5.43 -24.47
N ARG A 170 -5.10 5.33 -23.18
CA ARG A 170 -6.42 4.94 -22.65
C ARG A 170 -7.26 6.13 -22.18
N ASP A 171 -6.80 7.36 -22.38
CA ASP A 171 -7.44 8.58 -21.87
C ASP A 171 -7.73 8.50 -20.35
N ALA A 172 -6.80 7.88 -19.61
CA ALA A 172 -6.97 7.59 -18.18
C ALA A 172 -6.47 8.71 -17.26
N LEU A 173 -5.74 9.69 -17.81
CA LEU A 173 -5.21 10.82 -17.06
C LEU A 173 -6.29 11.88 -16.86
N THR A 174 -6.54 12.25 -15.62
CA THR A 174 -7.66 13.12 -15.20
C THR A 174 -7.23 14.28 -14.31
N GLY A 175 -5.98 14.27 -13.85
CA GLY A 175 -5.36 15.30 -13.04
C GLY A 175 -5.56 15.24 -11.52
N ARG A 176 -6.18 14.18 -11.00
CA ARG A 176 -6.45 13.98 -9.56
C ARG A 176 -6.41 12.49 -9.18
N THR A 177 -5.55 11.73 -9.86
CA THR A 177 -5.45 10.28 -9.73
C THR A 177 -4.02 9.86 -9.42
N SER A 178 -3.86 9.02 -8.39
CA SER A 178 -2.66 8.19 -8.21
C SER A 178 -2.82 6.92 -9.04
N HIS A 179 -1.91 6.67 -9.98
CA HIS A 179 -1.88 5.44 -10.76
C HIS A 179 -0.79 4.50 -10.23
N VAL A 180 -1.21 3.33 -9.75
CA VAL A 180 -0.31 2.34 -9.13
C VAL A 180 -0.20 1.13 -10.05
N LEU A 181 1.01 0.80 -10.52
CA LEU A 181 1.27 -0.43 -11.25
C LEU A 181 1.78 -1.52 -10.31
N LEU A 182 1.00 -2.58 -10.11
CA LEU A 182 1.48 -3.79 -9.44
C LEU A 182 2.26 -4.64 -10.44
N HIS A 183 3.58 -4.49 -10.41
CA HIS A 183 4.50 -5.11 -11.36
C HIS A 183 4.99 -6.47 -10.89
N TRP A 184 4.93 -7.48 -11.76
CA TRP A 184 5.46 -8.80 -11.46
C TRP A 184 6.82 -9.01 -12.13
N SER A 185 7.90 -8.61 -11.47
CA SER A 185 9.25 -8.82 -11.99
C SER A 185 10.25 -9.15 -10.90
N PRO A 186 10.25 -10.40 -10.40
CA PRO A 186 11.06 -10.78 -9.26
C PRO A 186 12.57 -10.59 -9.45
N LEU A 187 13.06 -10.62 -10.68
CA LEU A 187 14.49 -10.54 -10.98
C LEU A 187 14.94 -9.15 -11.43
N ASN A 188 14.04 -8.16 -11.48
CA ASN A 188 14.39 -6.82 -11.95
C ASN A 188 14.89 -5.94 -10.80
N TYR A 189 16.17 -6.07 -10.46
CA TYR A 189 16.85 -5.25 -9.45
C TYR A 189 16.89 -3.76 -9.80
N ARG A 190 16.73 -3.39 -11.08
CA ARG A 190 16.70 -1.98 -11.54
C ARG A 190 15.39 -1.27 -11.23
N VAL A 191 14.33 -2.03 -11.00
CA VAL A 191 13.06 -1.54 -10.43
C VAL A 191 13.06 -1.71 -8.91
N GLY A 192 13.79 -2.70 -8.38
CA GLY A 192 13.77 -2.99 -6.96
C GLY A 192 12.36 -3.39 -6.50
N TYR A 193 11.92 -2.85 -5.36
CA TYR A 193 10.54 -3.00 -4.87
C TYR A 193 9.56 -2.01 -5.45
N GLY A 194 10.01 -1.00 -6.18
CA GLY A 194 9.12 0.03 -6.66
C GLY A 194 9.75 1.40 -6.67
N GLY A 195 8.89 2.38 -6.90
CA GLY A 195 9.24 3.77 -6.80
C GLY A 195 8.32 4.65 -7.61
N THR A 196 8.46 5.94 -7.34
CA THR A 196 7.87 7.03 -8.10
C THR A 196 8.95 8.02 -8.54
N LEU A 197 8.66 8.86 -9.53
CA LEU A 197 9.60 9.87 -10.05
C LEU A 197 8.88 11.18 -10.34
N SER A 198 9.53 12.28 -9.97
CA SER A 198 9.14 13.64 -10.39
C SER A 198 9.14 13.74 -11.93
N PRO A 199 8.23 14.53 -12.54
CA PRO A 199 7.21 15.40 -11.92
C PRO A 199 5.90 14.68 -11.60
N HIS A 200 5.82 13.37 -11.79
CA HIS A 200 4.58 12.60 -11.60
C HIS A 200 4.60 11.80 -10.30
N SER A 201 5.28 12.34 -9.29
CA SER A 201 5.41 11.69 -8.00
C SER A 201 4.34 12.08 -7.00
N LEU A 202 3.60 13.16 -7.22
CA LEU A 202 2.66 13.69 -6.24
C LEU A 202 1.30 13.98 -6.88
N VAL A 203 0.22 13.48 -6.26
CA VAL A 203 -1.14 13.76 -6.76
C VAL A 203 -1.52 15.20 -6.44
N GLY A 204 -2.09 15.89 -7.40
CA GLY A 204 -2.45 17.31 -7.32
C GLY A 204 -1.31 18.26 -7.75
N ASP A 205 -0.11 17.75 -8.03
CA ASP A 205 0.98 18.59 -8.53
C ASP A 205 0.84 18.87 -10.03
N GLU A 206 0.41 20.08 -10.36
CA GLU A 206 0.24 20.60 -11.72
C GLU A 206 1.54 21.22 -12.30
N SER A 207 2.71 20.87 -11.76
CA SER A 207 4.01 21.37 -12.23
C SER A 207 4.21 21.20 -13.75
N ASP A 208 4.75 22.24 -14.41
CA ASP A 208 4.96 22.42 -15.87
C ASP A 208 4.48 21.27 -16.80
N GLY A 209 3.17 21.26 -17.07
CA GLY A 209 2.55 20.34 -18.04
C GLY A 209 2.17 18.96 -17.49
N SER A 210 2.27 18.76 -16.18
CA SER A 210 1.64 17.68 -15.43
C SER A 210 0.13 17.93 -15.32
N ASP A 211 -0.68 16.91 -15.61
CA ASP A 211 -2.12 17.01 -15.37
C ASP A 211 -2.47 17.07 -13.88
N GLY A 212 -1.53 16.79 -12.96
CA GLY A 212 -1.81 16.58 -11.52
C GLY A 212 -1.94 15.11 -11.12
N ASP A 213 -1.73 14.18 -12.06
CA ASP A 213 -1.74 12.74 -11.79
C ASP A 213 -0.37 12.22 -11.39
N ALA A 214 -0.34 11.42 -10.32
CA ALA A 214 0.85 10.71 -9.88
C ALA A 214 0.93 9.29 -10.42
N GLN A 215 2.13 8.73 -10.42
CA GLN A 215 2.41 7.38 -10.88
C GLN A 215 3.43 6.72 -9.98
N THR A 216 3.18 5.45 -9.67
CA THR A 216 4.09 4.66 -8.88
C THR A 216 4.06 3.20 -9.34
N VAL A 217 5.15 2.50 -9.09
CA VAL A 217 5.26 1.07 -9.33
C VAL A 217 5.50 0.39 -7.99
N ALA A 218 4.77 -0.69 -7.72
CA ALA A 218 5.10 -1.64 -6.67
C ALA A 218 5.45 -2.98 -7.31
N ASN A 219 6.70 -3.42 -7.19
CA ASN A 219 7.17 -4.70 -7.71
C ASN A 219 6.81 -5.85 -6.77
N VAL A 220 5.52 -6.16 -6.75
CA VAL A 220 4.94 -7.27 -5.98
C VAL A 220 5.57 -8.61 -6.34
N GLY A 221 6.07 -8.78 -7.57
CA GLY A 221 6.78 -10.01 -7.93
C GLY A 221 8.07 -10.20 -7.12
N ALA A 222 8.83 -9.12 -6.88
CA ALA A 222 10.06 -9.18 -6.10
C ALA A 222 9.79 -9.49 -4.63
N THR A 223 8.86 -8.77 -4.01
CA THR A 223 8.51 -8.98 -2.60
C THR A 223 7.89 -10.36 -2.34
N GLU A 224 7.10 -10.87 -3.28
CA GLU A 224 6.50 -12.21 -3.16
C GLU A 224 7.49 -13.35 -3.28
N VAL A 225 8.47 -13.22 -4.16
CA VAL A 225 9.42 -14.31 -4.45
C VAL A 225 10.56 -14.31 -3.45
N TRP A 226 11.04 -13.14 -3.04
CA TRP A 226 12.23 -13.01 -2.21
C TRP A 226 11.93 -12.79 -0.73
N ASP A 227 10.73 -12.32 -0.39
CA ASP A 227 10.36 -11.99 0.99
C ASP A 227 9.08 -12.71 1.42
N SER A 228 7.97 -11.98 1.55
CA SER A 228 6.71 -12.52 2.03
C SER A 228 5.52 -11.68 1.58
N ARG A 229 4.33 -12.27 1.66
CA ARG A 229 3.06 -11.57 1.45
C ARG A 229 2.91 -10.31 2.31
N ALA A 230 3.43 -10.32 3.53
CA ALA A 230 3.34 -9.16 4.41
C ALA A 230 4.19 -7.99 3.90
N VAL A 231 5.39 -8.27 3.36
CA VAL A 231 6.23 -7.27 2.68
C VAL A 231 5.55 -6.75 1.42
N THR A 232 4.90 -7.62 0.64
CA THR A 232 4.13 -7.20 -0.55
C THR A 232 3.04 -6.18 -0.21
N ARG A 233 2.30 -6.40 0.88
CA ARG A 233 1.29 -5.43 1.35
C ARG A 233 1.94 -4.11 1.77
N ASN A 234 3.03 -4.19 2.55
CA ASN A 234 3.75 -3.01 3.01
C ASN A 234 4.30 -2.19 1.84
N VAL A 235 4.93 -2.83 0.85
CA VAL A 235 5.48 -2.15 -0.34
C VAL A 235 4.36 -1.56 -1.19
N ALA A 236 3.25 -2.25 -1.39
CA ALA A 236 2.11 -1.68 -2.13
C ALA A 236 1.57 -0.40 -1.45
N ILE A 237 1.46 -0.43 -0.11
CA ILE A 237 1.10 0.76 0.68
C ILE A 237 2.19 1.84 0.54
N HIS A 238 3.45 1.49 0.78
CA HIS A 238 4.60 2.39 0.75
C HIS A 238 4.66 3.19 -0.55
N GLU A 239 4.69 2.48 -1.67
CA GLU A 239 4.80 3.09 -2.99
C GLU A 239 3.58 3.94 -3.36
N THR A 240 2.40 3.58 -2.85
CA THR A 240 1.18 4.37 -3.03
C THR A 240 1.17 5.62 -2.15
N ILE A 241 1.60 5.51 -0.89
CA ILE A 241 1.59 6.62 0.07
C ILE A 241 2.61 7.68 -0.33
N HIS A 242 3.73 7.31 -0.96
CA HIS A 242 4.66 8.27 -1.55
C HIS A 242 4.00 9.22 -2.53
N THR A 243 2.92 8.81 -3.19
CA THR A 243 2.20 9.73 -4.08
C THR A 243 1.34 10.78 -3.38
N PHE A 244 1.31 10.73 -2.05
CA PHE A 244 0.61 11.66 -1.18
C PHE A 244 1.50 12.22 -0.07
N LEU A 245 2.83 12.16 -0.23
CA LEU A 245 3.78 12.77 0.70
C LEU A 245 4.61 13.81 -0.04
N ALA A 246 4.32 15.08 0.20
CA ALA A 246 5.15 16.16 -0.34
C ALA A 246 6.39 16.37 0.54
N ASP A 247 7.58 16.45 -0.08
CA ASP A 247 8.87 16.57 0.61
C ASP A 247 8.91 17.71 1.64
N ASP A 248 8.30 18.85 1.32
CA ASP A 248 8.26 20.02 2.19
C ASP A 248 7.30 19.83 3.38
N VAL A 249 6.19 19.10 3.21
CA VAL A 249 5.33 18.69 4.34
C VAL A 249 6.06 17.72 5.26
N VAL A 250 6.79 16.77 4.68
CA VAL A 250 7.57 15.78 5.44
C VAL A 250 8.60 16.47 6.33
N ALA A 251 9.33 17.45 5.79
CA ALA A 251 10.36 18.21 6.51
C ALA A 251 9.81 19.00 7.72
N GLU A 252 8.49 19.25 7.77
CA GLU A 252 7.82 19.95 8.87
C GLU A 252 7.29 19.00 9.96
N ILE A 253 7.40 17.67 9.79
CA ILE A 253 6.88 16.67 10.72
C ILE A 253 7.99 16.15 11.62
N GLY A 254 8.09 16.74 12.81
CA GLY A 254 9.09 16.37 13.80
C GLY A 254 10.51 16.63 13.30
N ASP A 255 11.43 15.69 13.54
CA ASP A 255 12.82 15.75 13.08
C ASP A 255 13.05 14.91 11.79
N ALA A 256 11.99 14.66 11.01
CA ALA A 256 12.06 13.86 9.81
C ALA A 256 12.84 14.58 8.70
N VAL A 257 13.85 13.91 8.16
CA VAL A 257 14.68 14.41 7.04
C VAL A 257 14.27 13.78 5.71
N CYS A 258 13.54 12.65 5.75
CA CYS A 258 12.88 12.06 4.59
C CYS A 258 11.59 11.35 4.98
N ASP A 259 10.75 11.08 3.99
CA ASP A 259 9.46 10.39 4.11
C ASP A 259 9.56 9.04 4.80
N HIS A 260 10.63 8.28 4.55
CA HIS A 260 10.91 6.99 5.17
C HIS A 260 11.02 7.09 6.70
N GLU A 261 11.40 8.25 7.25
CA GLU A 261 11.46 8.48 8.69
C GLU A 261 10.06 8.61 9.32
N LEU A 262 9.03 8.89 8.53
CA LEU A 262 7.65 8.82 9.02
C LEU A 262 7.24 7.39 9.37
N GLY A 263 7.89 6.38 8.78
CA GLY A 263 7.70 4.98 9.13
C GLY A 263 8.25 4.62 10.52
N THR A 264 7.82 3.47 11.06
CA THR A 264 8.27 2.97 12.37
C THR A 264 8.80 1.54 12.26
N ALA A 265 9.95 1.31 12.90
CA ALA A 265 10.57 0.01 13.09
C ALA A 265 10.82 -0.19 14.58
N VAL A 266 9.85 -0.75 15.31
CA VAL A 266 9.83 -0.76 16.78
C VAL A 266 10.06 -2.18 17.30
N ARG A 267 10.96 -2.32 18.27
CA ARG A 267 11.21 -3.59 18.95
C ARG A 267 10.00 -3.93 19.82
N THR A 268 9.37 -5.10 19.60
CA THR A 268 8.21 -5.55 20.38
C THR A 268 8.59 -6.45 21.55
N ASP A 269 9.75 -7.09 21.47
CA ASP A 269 10.33 -7.95 22.49
C ASP A 269 11.85 -8.09 22.26
N ASP A 270 12.52 -8.94 23.05
CA ASP A 270 13.99 -9.05 23.06
C ASP A 270 14.61 -9.44 21.72
N ASP A 271 13.87 -10.02 20.76
CA ASP A 271 14.44 -10.42 19.47
C ASP A 271 13.56 -10.11 18.24
N THR A 272 12.42 -9.44 18.43
CA THR A 272 11.46 -9.12 17.36
C THR A 272 11.36 -7.64 17.06
N LEU A 273 11.46 -7.31 15.77
CA LEU A 273 11.25 -5.96 15.24
C LEU A 273 9.94 -5.92 14.44
N ARG A 274 9.04 -4.98 14.77
CA ARG A 274 7.79 -4.74 14.04
C ARG A 274 7.93 -3.51 13.14
N ILE A 275 7.63 -3.70 11.86
CA ILE A 275 7.89 -2.73 10.79
C ILE A 275 6.59 -2.24 10.17
N SER A 276 6.43 -0.91 10.06
CA SER A 276 5.32 -0.28 9.35
C SER A 276 5.60 -0.10 7.84
N PRO A 277 4.59 0.22 7.02
CA PRO A 277 4.76 0.26 5.56
C PRO A 277 5.80 1.25 5.07
N ILE A 278 5.76 2.50 5.52
CA ILE A 278 6.73 3.53 5.11
C ILE A 278 8.15 3.21 5.59
N ALA A 279 8.27 2.40 6.65
CA ALA A 279 9.56 1.94 7.11
C ALA A 279 10.14 0.78 6.29
N THR A 280 9.35 0.17 5.40
CA THR A 280 9.76 -0.95 4.56
C THR A 280 10.41 -0.41 3.29
N ALA A 281 11.72 -0.59 3.10
CA ALA A 281 12.45 -0.09 1.92
C ALA A 281 13.30 -1.20 1.29
N TYR A 282 13.74 -1.01 0.04
CA TYR A 282 14.62 -1.97 -0.62
C TYR A 282 16.10 -1.80 -0.26
N ALA A 283 16.82 -2.93 -0.15
CA ALA A 283 18.23 -3.02 0.22
C ALA A 283 19.18 -3.22 -0.97
N GLY A 284 19.17 -2.32 -1.95
CA GLY A 284 20.36 -2.09 -2.78
C GLY A 284 20.13 -2.19 -4.30
N PRO A 285 20.40 -1.13 -5.06
CA PRO A 285 20.39 -1.14 -6.52
C PRO A 285 21.51 -1.99 -7.17
N ASP A 286 22.33 -2.69 -6.38
CA ASP A 286 23.67 -3.11 -6.84
C ASP A 286 23.84 -4.62 -7.10
N ARG A 287 22.83 -5.48 -6.80
CA ARG A 287 22.94 -6.92 -7.09
C ARG A 287 21.60 -7.68 -7.10
N LEU A 288 21.53 -8.71 -7.94
CA LEU A 288 20.48 -9.74 -7.92
C LEU A 288 20.41 -10.39 -6.52
N GLY A 289 19.21 -10.52 -5.96
CA GLY A 289 18.96 -11.19 -4.68
C GLY A 289 19.20 -10.36 -3.42
N GLY A 290 19.28 -9.02 -3.51
CA GLY A 290 19.14 -8.16 -2.32
C GLY A 290 17.72 -8.27 -1.74
N GLY A 291 17.59 -8.34 -0.41
CA GLY A 291 16.30 -8.47 0.30
C GLY A 291 15.75 -7.15 0.86
N THR A 292 14.76 -7.22 1.76
CA THR A 292 14.16 -6.04 2.41
C THR A 292 15.13 -5.34 3.38
N ARG A 293 15.11 -4.00 3.42
CA ARG A 293 15.75 -3.14 4.42
C ARG A 293 14.69 -2.30 5.16
N PHE A 294 15.08 -1.69 6.27
CA PHE A 294 14.20 -0.77 7.00
C PHE A 294 14.81 0.61 7.16
N GLN A 295 13.96 1.62 7.17
CA GLN A 295 14.26 3.03 7.44
C GLN A 295 13.11 3.55 8.32
N GLY A 296 13.29 4.44 9.31
CA GLY A 296 12.15 4.87 10.14
C GLY A 296 12.50 5.54 11.46
N THR A 297 11.59 6.35 12.01
CA THR A 297 11.74 7.00 13.34
C THR A 297 11.62 6.03 14.52
N GLY A 298 11.11 4.82 14.30
CA GLY A 298 11.04 3.77 15.34
C GLY A 298 12.41 3.24 15.81
N CYS A 299 13.49 3.66 15.16
CA CYS A 299 14.84 3.42 15.63
C CYS A 299 15.04 4.15 16.97
N TYR A 300 15.07 3.39 18.07
CA TYR A 300 15.39 3.86 19.42
C TYR A 300 16.72 4.67 19.49
N ASP A 301 17.54 4.62 18.45
CA ASP A 301 18.69 5.48 18.23
C ASP A 301 19.04 5.53 16.72
N ARG A 302 18.92 6.72 16.13
CA ARG A 302 19.18 7.00 14.69
C ARG A 302 20.63 6.67 14.29
N GLU A 303 21.59 6.79 15.21
CA GLU A 303 22.99 6.44 14.96
C GLU A 303 23.24 4.93 15.08
N ARG A 304 22.48 4.25 15.95
CA ARG A 304 22.61 2.82 16.22
C ARG A 304 22.00 1.93 15.13
N PHE A 305 20.93 2.37 14.47
CA PHE A 305 20.29 1.57 13.42
C PHE A 305 21.15 1.46 12.13
N VAL A 306 21.84 2.55 11.75
CA VAL A 306 22.77 2.56 10.61
C VAL A 306 23.97 1.62 10.84
N ARG A 307 24.30 1.30 12.10
CA ARG A 307 25.52 0.56 12.46
C ARG A 307 25.29 -0.83 13.10
N HIS A 308 24.16 -1.07 13.77
CA HIS A 308 23.97 -2.26 14.62
C HIS A 308 22.53 -2.83 14.61
N ASP A 309 21.48 -2.03 14.85
CA ASP A 309 20.15 -2.60 15.17
C ASP A 309 19.35 -3.14 13.96
N GLY A 310 19.79 -2.89 12.72
CA GLY A 310 19.21 -3.51 11.52
C GLY A 310 19.65 -4.96 11.28
N VAL A 311 20.60 -5.49 12.05
CA VAL A 311 21.23 -6.81 11.80
C VAL A 311 21.66 -7.55 13.08
N ASP A 312 22.03 -6.84 14.14
CA ASP A 312 22.56 -7.43 15.37
C ASP A 312 21.46 -7.64 16.43
N GLY A 313 21.30 -8.89 16.89
CA GLY A 313 20.41 -9.23 18.01
C GLY A 313 18.91 -9.24 17.70
N ILE A 314 18.52 -9.03 16.44
CA ILE A 314 17.15 -9.25 15.95
C ILE A 314 17.12 -10.60 15.23
N LYS A 315 16.21 -11.49 15.65
CA LYS A 315 16.01 -12.80 15.01
C LYS A 315 14.72 -12.86 14.20
N ASN A 316 13.73 -12.06 14.57
CA ASN A 316 12.37 -12.14 14.04
C ASN A 316 11.90 -10.78 13.53
N TRP A 317 11.36 -10.74 12.32
CA TRP A 317 10.79 -9.52 11.73
C TRP A 317 9.29 -9.73 11.53
N THR A 318 8.49 -8.80 12.03
CA THR A 318 7.04 -8.76 11.83
C THR A 318 6.64 -7.50 11.09
N TYR A 319 5.62 -7.61 10.24
CA TYR A 319 5.18 -6.52 9.38
C TYR A 319 3.73 -6.17 9.70
N THR A 320 3.47 -4.88 9.90
CA THR A 320 2.11 -4.35 10.08
C THR A 320 1.74 -3.46 8.90
N THR A 321 0.46 -3.49 8.51
CA THR A 321 -0.13 -2.56 7.55
C THR A 321 -0.68 -1.31 8.23
N GLU A 322 -0.52 -1.18 9.56
CA GLU A 322 -0.87 0.02 10.30
C GLU A 322 0.09 1.16 9.94
N LEU A 323 -0.46 2.30 9.57
CA LEU A 323 0.31 3.52 9.34
C LEU A 323 0.70 4.15 10.68
N SER A 324 1.91 4.68 10.78
CA SER A 324 2.31 5.48 11.94
C SER A 324 1.43 6.74 12.03
N GLU A 325 1.40 7.38 13.19
CA GLU A 325 0.76 8.69 13.32
C GLU A 325 1.43 9.74 12.41
N ALA A 326 2.77 9.75 12.34
CA ALA A 326 3.53 10.67 11.49
C ALA A 326 3.21 10.49 10.00
N THR A 327 3.09 9.26 9.51
CA THR A 327 2.68 8.98 8.13
C THR A 327 1.26 9.49 7.87
N ARG A 328 0.31 9.22 8.78
CA ARG A 328 -1.08 9.69 8.62
C ARG A 328 -1.17 11.21 8.62
N GLU A 329 -0.40 11.87 9.49
CA GLU A 329 -0.31 13.33 9.55
C GLU A 329 0.27 13.92 8.26
N GLY A 330 1.36 13.35 7.73
CA GLY A 330 1.99 13.82 6.50
C GLY A 330 1.09 13.71 5.28
N VAL A 331 0.39 12.58 5.14
CA VAL A 331 -0.59 12.41 4.07
C VAL A 331 -1.75 13.39 4.25
N ALA A 332 -2.30 13.53 5.45
CA ALA A 332 -3.42 14.44 5.70
C ALA A 332 -3.08 15.90 5.36
N ARG A 333 -1.91 16.40 5.81
CA ARG A 333 -1.45 17.77 5.48
C ARG A 333 -1.23 17.97 3.98
N THR A 334 -0.66 16.96 3.31
CA THR A 334 -0.47 17.01 1.86
C THR A 334 -1.81 17.10 1.13
N LEU A 335 -2.79 16.28 1.52
CA LEU A 335 -4.13 16.30 0.93
C LEU A 335 -4.85 17.64 1.16
N GLU A 336 -4.75 18.23 2.35
CA GLU A 336 -5.32 19.55 2.63
C GLU A 336 -4.74 20.62 1.73
N ARG A 337 -3.40 20.66 1.62
CA ARG A 337 -2.71 21.64 0.78
C ARG A 337 -3.15 21.54 -0.67
N GLN A 338 -3.29 20.32 -1.19
CA GLN A 338 -3.60 20.09 -2.59
C GLN A 338 -5.09 20.28 -2.92
N PHE A 339 -5.98 20.02 -1.96
CA PHE A 339 -7.41 19.82 -2.26
C PHE A 339 -8.40 20.62 -1.42
N GLU A 340 -7.95 21.33 -0.37
CA GLU A 340 -8.78 22.24 0.43
C GLU A 340 -8.32 23.71 0.39
N ALA A 341 -7.30 24.04 -0.42
CA ALA A 341 -6.82 25.42 -0.62
C ALA A 341 -7.83 26.34 -1.34
#